data_AF-A0A4P0Y9M8-F1
#
_entry.id   AF-A0A4P0Y9M8-F1
#
_cell.length_a   1.000
_cell.length_b   1.000
_cell.length_c   1.000
_cell.angle_alpha   90.00
_cell.angle_beta   90.00
_cell.angle_gamma   90.00
#
_symmetry.space_group_name_H-M   'P 1'
#
loop_
_entity.id
_entity.type
_entity.pdbx_description
1 polymer ?
#
loop_
_entity_poly.entity_id
_entity_poly.type
_entity_poly.pdbx_seq_one_letter_code
_entity_poly.pdbx_strand_id
1 'polypeptide(L)'
;MGFKCGIVGLPNVGKSTLFNALTKAGIEAANFPFCTIEPNTGVVPMPDPRLDKLAEIVKPQRILPTTMEFVDIAGLVKGASKGEGLGNQFLTNIRETEAIGHVVRCFENDNIIHVAGKVNPAEDIDVINTELALSDLDTCERAIHRVSKKPKAAIKTRRLSWPRWKMPAAAGNAGMLRALDLTKEEKEAIRYLSFLTLKPTMYIANVNEDGFENNPYLDQVRAIAEQEGSVWCRCAPPLKRTSPSWTMKSVTSSWLSWASKSRA
;
A
#
# COMPACT_ATOMS: atom_id res chain seq x y z
N MET A 1 7.41 -17.64 -3.70
CA MET A 1 6.82 -16.40 -4.27
C MET A 1 7.17 -15.26 -3.34
N GLY A 2 7.80 -14.21 -3.87
CA GLY A 2 8.12 -12.99 -3.11
C GLY A 2 6.86 -12.23 -2.77
N PHE A 3 6.89 -11.43 -1.70
CA PHE A 3 5.79 -10.54 -1.32
C PHE A 3 6.13 -9.15 -1.83
N LYS A 4 5.30 -8.64 -2.73
CA LYS A 4 5.41 -7.35 -3.38
C LYS A 4 4.50 -6.33 -2.70
N CYS A 5 5.08 -5.24 -2.26
CA CYS A 5 4.32 -4.08 -1.81
C CYS A 5 4.42 -2.95 -2.81
N GLY A 6 3.27 -2.46 -3.27
CA GLY A 6 3.18 -1.27 -4.10
C GLY A 6 3.22 -0.02 -3.25
N ILE A 7 4.18 0.87 -3.49
CA ILE A 7 4.20 2.19 -2.86
C ILE A 7 3.36 3.14 -3.71
N VAL A 8 2.30 3.68 -3.12
CA VAL A 8 1.37 4.61 -3.76
C VAL A 8 1.33 5.93 -3.00
N GLY A 9 0.92 7.00 -3.68
CA GLY A 9 0.77 8.31 -3.09
C GLY A 9 0.53 9.36 -4.17
N LEU A 10 0.05 10.53 -3.76
CA LEU A 10 -0.10 11.65 -4.67
C LEU A 10 1.27 12.16 -5.16
N PRO A 11 1.30 12.94 -6.25
CA PRO A 11 2.51 13.65 -6.66
C PRO A 11 3.09 14.49 -5.51
N ASN A 12 4.43 14.56 -5.42
CA ASN A 12 5.16 15.40 -4.46
C ASN A 12 5.00 15.05 -2.96
N VAL A 13 4.46 13.88 -2.62
CA VAL A 13 4.35 13.43 -1.21
C VAL A 13 5.64 12.82 -0.64
N GLY A 14 6.71 12.73 -1.44
CA GLY A 14 7.99 12.13 -1.03
C GLY A 14 8.13 10.63 -1.30
N LYS A 15 7.25 10.05 -2.13
CA LYS A 15 7.27 8.64 -2.56
C LYS A 15 8.64 8.18 -3.08
N SER A 16 9.21 8.87 -4.07
CA SER A 16 10.51 8.51 -4.65
C SER A 16 11.66 8.68 -3.65
N THR A 17 11.56 9.64 -2.72
CA THR A 17 12.54 9.81 -1.64
C THR A 17 12.52 8.61 -0.69
N LEU A 18 11.32 8.16 -0.30
CA LEU A 18 11.15 6.96 0.52
C LEU A 18 11.65 5.70 -0.19
N PHE A 19 11.29 5.52 -1.46
CA PHE A 19 11.73 4.39 -2.27
C PHE A 19 13.26 4.36 -2.40
N ASN A 20 13.88 5.51 -2.67
CA ASN A 20 15.34 5.63 -2.74
C ASN A 20 16.03 5.36 -1.40
N ALA A 21 15.40 5.70 -0.27
CA ALA A 21 15.92 5.34 1.05
C ALA A 21 15.84 3.82 1.28
N LEU A 22 14.72 3.20 0.94
CA LEU A 22 14.50 1.75 1.03
C LEU A 22 15.48 0.96 0.17
N THR A 23 15.66 1.36 -1.08
CA THR A 23 16.60 0.70 -2.00
C THR A 23 18.05 0.91 -1.56
N LYS A 24 18.46 2.10 -1.13
CA LYS A 24 19.85 2.33 -0.65
C LYS A 24 20.19 1.59 0.63
N ALA A 25 19.24 1.37 1.54
CA ALA A 25 19.48 0.58 2.74
C ALA A 25 19.50 -0.93 2.50
N GLY A 26 18.93 -1.39 1.39
CA GLY A 26 18.86 -2.81 1.01
C GLY A 26 19.85 -3.24 -0.07
N ILE A 27 20.47 -2.29 -0.79
CA ILE A 27 21.36 -2.55 -1.92
C ILE A 27 22.79 -2.17 -1.55
N GLU A 28 23.45 -3.03 -0.77
CA GLU A 28 24.69 -3.58 -1.32
C GLU A 28 24.23 -4.61 -2.35
N ALA A 29 24.67 -4.47 -3.60
CA ALA A 29 24.31 -5.33 -4.71
C ALA A 29 24.72 -6.78 -4.45
N ALA A 30 23.97 -7.50 -3.63
CA ALA A 30 24.00 -8.95 -3.59
C ALA A 30 23.33 -9.40 -4.89
N ASN A 31 24.15 -9.73 -5.88
CA ASN A 31 23.73 -10.34 -7.14
C ASN A 31 22.95 -11.62 -6.85
N PHE A 32 21.63 -11.52 -6.68
CA PHE A 32 20.76 -12.68 -6.67
C PHE A 32 20.56 -13.12 -8.12
N PRO A 33 21.03 -14.31 -8.53
CA PRO A 33 21.20 -14.70 -9.93
C PRO A 33 19.90 -14.88 -10.75
N PHE A 34 18.74 -14.44 -10.24
CA PHE A 34 17.43 -14.64 -10.87
C PHE A 34 16.49 -13.43 -10.80
N CYS A 35 16.92 -12.27 -10.30
CA CYS A 35 16.05 -11.09 -10.19
C CYS A 35 16.23 -10.15 -11.40
N THR A 36 15.20 -10.05 -12.24
CA THR A 36 15.07 -8.98 -13.23
C THR A 36 14.82 -7.67 -12.49
N ILE A 37 15.78 -6.75 -12.50
CA ILE A 37 15.62 -5.42 -11.89
C ILE A 37 14.88 -4.55 -12.91
N GLU A 38 13.56 -4.52 -12.83
CA GLU A 38 12.77 -3.46 -13.46
C GLU A 38 13.05 -2.13 -12.75
N PRO A 39 13.12 -1.00 -13.46
CA PRO A 39 13.65 0.26 -12.93
C PRO A 39 12.89 0.84 -11.73
N ASN A 40 11.67 0.36 -11.47
CA ASN A 40 10.82 0.81 -10.37
C ASN A 40 10.64 -0.26 -9.28
N THR A 41 11.45 -1.32 -9.26
CA THR A 41 11.33 -2.42 -8.29
C THR A 41 12.60 -2.55 -7.46
N GLY A 42 12.44 -2.65 -6.14
CA GLY A 42 13.52 -2.73 -5.16
C GLY A 42 13.34 -3.90 -4.21
N VAL A 43 14.37 -4.73 -4.03
CA VAL A 43 14.35 -5.82 -3.05
C VAL A 43 15.06 -5.37 -1.78
N VAL A 44 14.39 -5.49 -0.64
CA VAL A 44 14.91 -5.05 0.67
C VAL A 44 14.96 -6.25 1.62
N PRO A 45 16.11 -6.52 2.28
CA PRO A 45 16.18 -7.55 3.31
C PRO A 45 15.40 -7.11 4.55
N MET A 46 14.63 -8.03 5.11
CA MET A 46 13.74 -7.74 6.22
C MET A 46 14.49 -7.84 7.57
N PRO A 47 14.50 -6.79 8.40
CA PRO A 47 15.26 -6.78 9.65
C PRO A 47 14.54 -7.55 10.76
N ASP A 48 14.91 -8.81 10.97
CA ASP A 48 14.30 -9.66 12.01
C ASP A 48 15.25 -9.81 13.22
N PRO A 49 14.92 -9.21 14.40
CA PRO A 49 15.75 -9.35 15.60
C PRO A 49 15.94 -10.80 16.07
N ARG A 50 15.06 -11.72 15.64
CA ARG A 50 15.20 -13.15 15.95
C ARG A 50 16.36 -13.77 15.18
N LEU A 51 16.61 -13.33 13.94
CA LEU A 51 17.77 -13.78 13.16
C LEU A 51 19.07 -13.32 13.82
N ASP A 52 19.12 -12.10 14.31
CA ASP A 52 20.29 -11.56 15.00
C ASP A 52 20.62 -12.39 16.25
N LYS A 53 19.61 -12.67 17.09
CA LYS A 53 19.76 -13.53 18.29
C LYS A 53 20.22 -14.95 17.95
N LEU A 54 19.70 -15.54 16.87
CA LEU A 54 20.13 -16.87 16.42
C LEU A 54 21.57 -16.85 15.90
N ALA A 55 21.96 -15.78 15.20
CA ALA A 55 23.32 -15.61 14.72
C ALA A 55 24.33 -15.46 15.85
N GLU A 56 23.96 -14.80 16.95
CA GLU A 56 24.80 -14.71 18.16
C GLU A 56 25.07 -16.07 18.80
N ILE A 57 24.07 -16.97 18.82
CA ILE A 57 24.17 -18.30 19.41
C ILE A 57 24.95 -19.27 18.50
N VAL A 58 24.54 -19.35 17.23
CA VAL A 58 25.00 -20.39 16.29
C VAL A 58 26.29 -19.98 15.57
N LYS A 59 26.57 -18.66 15.48
CA LYS A 59 27.69 -18.08 14.73
C LYS A 59 27.84 -18.68 13.32
N PRO A 60 26.79 -18.61 12.48
CA PRO A 60 26.81 -19.22 11.15
C PRO A 60 27.79 -18.50 10.22
N GLN A 61 28.27 -19.20 9.19
CA GLN A 61 29.13 -18.59 8.17
C GLN A 61 28.44 -17.48 7.35
N ARG A 62 27.11 -17.52 7.27
CA ARG A 62 26.30 -16.53 6.55
C ARG A 62 24.90 -16.42 7.16
N ILE A 63 24.40 -15.20 7.28
CA ILE A 63 23.02 -14.89 7.66
C ILE A 63 22.24 -14.61 6.37
N LEU A 64 21.10 -15.27 6.19
CA LEU A 64 20.22 -15.10 5.03
C LEU A 64 18.87 -14.54 5.50
N PRO A 65 18.66 -13.22 5.45
CA PRO A 65 17.38 -12.63 5.78
C PRO A 65 16.33 -12.96 4.71
N THR A 66 15.05 -12.96 5.12
CA THR A 66 13.95 -12.95 4.16
C THR A 66 13.90 -11.59 3.45
N THR A 67 13.46 -11.56 2.21
CA THR A 67 13.39 -10.33 1.41
C THR A 67 11.95 -9.96 1.10
N MET A 68 11.73 -8.66 0.93
CA MET A 68 10.48 -8.07 0.51
C MET A 68 10.73 -7.22 -0.73
N GLU A 69 9.84 -7.33 -1.72
CA GLU A 69 9.92 -6.57 -2.96
C GLU A 69 9.03 -5.33 -2.82
N PHE A 70 9.57 -4.16 -3.11
CA PHE A 70 8.85 -2.90 -3.16
C PHE A 70 8.77 -2.45 -4.61
N VAL A 71 7.57 -2.07 -5.04
CA VAL A 71 7.32 -1.55 -6.38
C VAL A 71 6.93 -0.09 -6.24
N ASP A 72 7.70 0.81 -6.84
CA ASP A 72 7.37 2.23 -6.90
C ASP A 72 6.31 2.45 -7.99
N ILE A 73 5.07 2.71 -7.57
CA ILE A 73 3.97 2.91 -8.50
C ILE A 73 3.91 4.40 -8.85
N ALA A 74 3.81 4.74 -10.14
CA ALA A 74 3.78 6.13 -10.60
C ALA A 74 2.72 6.97 -9.85
N GLY A 75 2.94 8.27 -9.70
CA GLY A 75 2.00 9.13 -8.97
C GLY A 75 0.62 9.16 -9.63
N LEU A 76 -0.44 9.03 -8.83
CA LEU A 76 -1.82 9.07 -9.31
C LEU A 76 -2.21 10.49 -9.70
N VAL A 77 -2.81 10.67 -10.88
CA VAL A 77 -3.56 11.88 -11.24
C VAL A 77 -5.04 11.56 -11.14
N LYS A 78 -5.84 12.47 -10.59
CA LYS A 78 -7.31 12.32 -10.49
C LYS A 78 -7.89 11.86 -11.83
N GLY A 79 -8.80 10.88 -11.82
CA GLY A 79 -9.46 10.34 -13.01
C GLY A 79 -8.89 9.03 -13.56
N ALA A 80 -8.03 8.32 -12.82
CA ALA A 80 -7.45 7.06 -13.27
C ALA A 80 -8.47 5.94 -13.55
N SER A 81 -9.59 5.95 -12.81
CA SER A 81 -10.70 5.01 -13.01
C SER A 81 -11.46 5.20 -14.33
N LYS A 82 -11.35 6.36 -15.00
CA LYS A 82 -12.06 6.66 -16.27
C LYS A 82 -11.41 6.04 -17.51
N GLY A 83 -10.24 5.40 -17.37
CA GLY A 83 -9.65 4.57 -18.42
C GLY A 83 -8.84 5.31 -19.50
N GLU A 84 -8.61 6.62 -19.36
CA GLU A 84 -7.79 7.40 -20.27
C GLU A 84 -6.36 7.58 -19.70
N GLY A 85 -5.35 7.04 -20.38
CA GLY A 85 -3.93 7.35 -20.12
C GLY A 85 -3.24 6.61 -18.95
N LEU A 86 -2.27 7.29 -18.32
CA LEU A 86 -1.36 6.73 -17.29
C LEU A 86 -2.07 6.14 -16.06
N GLY A 87 -3.31 6.55 -15.78
CA GLY A 87 -4.06 6.07 -14.62
C GLY A 87 -4.44 4.58 -14.67
N ASN A 88 -4.65 4.00 -15.85
CA ASN A 88 -4.93 2.57 -15.96
C ASN A 88 -3.67 1.71 -15.71
N GLN A 89 -2.50 2.21 -16.09
CA GLN A 89 -1.22 1.57 -15.78
C GLN A 89 -0.95 1.56 -14.27
N PHE A 90 -1.28 2.65 -13.58
CA PHE A 90 -1.23 2.73 -12.11
C PHE A 90 -2.05 1.60 -11.46
N LEU A 91 -3.33 1.48 -11.83
CA LEU A 91 -4.21 0.47 -11.25
C LEU A 91 -3.76 -0.96 -11.58
N THR A 92 -3.23 -1.18 -12.79
CA THR A 92 -2.68 -2.47 -13.21
C THR A 92 -1.47 -2.86 -12.35
N ASN A 93 -0.54 -1.93 -12.13
CA ASN A 93 0.63 -2.19 -11.30
C ASN A 93 0.26 -2.48 -9.84
N ILE A 94 -0.79 -1.85 -9.29
CA ILE A 94 -1.30 -2.19 -7.94
C ILE A 94 -1.94 -3.59 -7.93
N ARG A 95 -2.59 -4.02 -9.02
CA ARG A 95 -3.19 -5.36 -9.07
C ARG A 95 -2.14 -6.46 -8.92
N GLU A 96 -0.93 -6.22 -9.42
CA GLU A 96 0.21 -7.15 -9.38
C GLU A 96 0.92 -7.22 -8.02
N THR A 97 0.58 -6.35 -7.06
CA THR A 97 1.16 -6.38 -5.70
C THR A 97 0.27 -7.09 -4.72
N GLU A 98 0.81 -7.65 -3.63
CA GLU A 98 -0.01 -8.27 -2.58
C GLU A 98 -0.53 -7.23 -1.57
N ALA A 99 0.16 -6.10 -1.44
CA ALA A 99 -0.16 -5.09 -0.45
C ALA A 99 0.20 -3.66 -0.90
N ILE A 100 -0.34 -2.67 -0.19
CA ILE A 100 -0.22 -1.24 -0.54
C ILE A 100 0.45 -0.48 0.60
N GLY A 101 1.52 0.25 0.29
CA GLY A 101 2.14 1.26 1.16
C GLY A 101 1.74 2.64 0.69
N HIS A 102 0.79 3.27 1.38
CA HIS A 102 0.24 4.56 1.01
C HIS A 102 1.01 5.70 1.68
N VAL A 103 1.84 6.40 0.93
CA VAL A 103 2.60 7.58 1.40
C VAL A 103 1.72 8.81 1.42
N VAL A 104 1.59 9.42 2.59
CA VAL A 104 0.74 10.59 2.84
C VAL A 104 1.61 11.75 3.31
N ARG A 105 1.44 12.92 2.69
CA ARG A 105 2.21 14.13 3.06
C ARG A 105 1.65 14.72 4.35
N CYS A 106 2.47 14.76 5.39
CA CYS A 106 2.15 15.33 6.71
C CYS A 106 3.10 16.47 7.09
N PHE A 107 3.59 17.22 6.10
CA PHE A 107 4.46 18.38 6.31
C PHE A 107 4.14 19.50 5.31
N GLU A 108 4.25 20.74 5.78
CA GLU A 108 4.22 21.93 4.94
C GLU A 108 5.63 22.28 4.46
N ASN A 109 5.73 22.76 3.21
CA ASN A 109 6.97 23.27 2.63
C ASN A 109 6.60 24.18 1.46
N ASP A 110 6.96 25.46 1.57
CA ASP A 110 6.63 26.51 0.58
C ASP A 110 7.26 26.27 -0.79
N ASN A 111 8.32 25.45 -0.86
CA ASN A 111 8.99 25.10 -2.11
C ASN A 111 8.34 23.91 -2.83
N ILE A 112 7.33 23.25 -2.22
CA ILE A 112 6.71 22.03 -2.77
C ILE A 112 5.21 22.25 -2.94
N ILE A 113 4.81 22.48 -4.18
CA ILE A 113 3.41 22.70 -4.57
C ILE A 113 2.61 21.41 -4.38
N HIS A 114 1.52 21.51 -3.62
CA HIS A 114 0.54 20.45 -3.48
C HIS A 114 -0.45 20.45 -4.66
N VAL A 115 -0.91 19.29 -5.12
CA VAL A 115 -1.80 19.17 -6.28
C VAL A 115 -3.13 19.91 -6.05
N ALA A 116 -3.62 19.92 -4.81
CA ALA A 116 -4.83 20.65 -4.41
C ALA A 116 -4.54 22.07 -3.88
N GLY A 117 -3.30 22.55 -3.97
CA GLY A 117 -2.87 23.86 -3.44
C GLY A 117 -2.68 23.94 -1.92
N LYS A 118 -3.31 23.04 -1.15
CA LYS A 118 -3.13 22.92 0.31
C LYS A 118 -2.87 21.47 0.71
N VAL A 119 -2.04 21.25 1.72
CA VAL A 119 -1.79 19.93 2.30
C VAL A 119 -2.99 19.51 3.15
N ASN A 120 -3.63 18.42 2.77
CA ASN A 120 -4.72 17.81 3.54
C ASN A 120 -4.62 16.27 3.45
N PRO A 121 -4.00 15.61 4.46
CA PRO A 121 -3.84 14.16 4.49
C PRO A 121 -5.14 13.38 4.29
N ALA A 122 -6.25 13.87 4.85
CA ALA A 122 -7.54 13.19 4.77
C ALA A 122 -8.09 13.20 3.34
N GLU A 123 -8.03 14.34 2.66
CA GLU A 123 -8.41 14.45 1.25
C GLU A 123 -7.48 13.64 0.35
N ASP A 124 -6.18 13.65 0.62
CA ASP A 124 -5.20 12.89 -0.17
C ASP A 124 -5.47 11.39 -0.10
N ILE A 125 -5.77 10.89 1.10
CA ILE A 125 -6.16 9.50 1.32
C ILE A 125 -7.46 9.20 0.57
N ASP A 126 -8.47 10.04 0.73
CA ASP A 126 -9.80 9.86 0.14
C ASP A 126 -9.77 9.86 -1.40
N VAL A 127 -8.93 10.69 -2.02
CA VAL A 127 -8.75 10.71 -3.48
C VAL A 127 -8.26 9.37 -4.00
N ILE A 128 -7.21 8.81 -3.40
CA ILE A 128 -6.68 7.50 -3.82
C ILE A 128 -7.69 6.41 -3.53
N ASN A 129 -8.28 6.43 -2.34
CA ASN A 129 -9.27 5.45 -1.90
C ASN A 129 -10.50 5.42 -2.83
N THR A 130 -11.00 6.59 -3.23
CA THR A 130 -12.10 6.74 -4.18
C THR A 130 -11.76 6.13 -5.54
N GLU A 131 -10.56 6.38 -6.07
CA GLU A 131 -10.15 5.82 -7.37
C GLU A 131 -10.01 4.29 -7.32
N LEU A 132 -9.50 3.73 -6.22
CA LEU A 132 -9.45 2.28 -6.02
C LEU A 132 -10.87 1.68 -5.94
N ALA A 133 -11.77 2.32 -5.20
CA ALA A 133 -13.15 1.89 -5.05
C ALA A 133 -13.92 1.94 -6.37
N LEU A 134 -13.75 3.00 -7.17
CA LEU A 134 -14.35 3.13 -8.49
C LEU A 134 -13.86 2.05 -9.46
N SER A 135 -12.56 1.72 -9.44
CA SER A 135 -12.01 0.65 -10.26
C SER A 135 -12.56 -0.73 -9.89
N ASP A 136 -12.71 -0.99 -8.58
CA ASP A 136 -13.31 -2.23 -8.09
C ASP A 136 -14.80 -2.31 -8.39
N LEU A 137 -15.52 -1.18 -8.38
CA LEU A 137 -16.93 -1.11 -8.77
C LEU A 137 -17.12 -1.48 -10.25
N ASP A 138 -16.33 -0.90 -11.17
CA ASP A 138 -16.35 -1.27 -12.59
C ASP A 138 -16.01 -2.76 -12.79
N THR A 139 -15.04 -3.28 -12.03
CA THR A 139 -14.68 -4.71 -12.04
C THR A 139 -15.85 -5.59 -11.58
N CYS A 140 -16.53 -5.21 -10.49
CA CYS A 140 -17.74 -5.89 -10.00
C CYS A 140 -18.84 -5.90 -11.07
N GLU A 141 -19.11 -4.75 -11.68
CA GLU A 141 -20.19 -4.60 -12.67
C GLU A 141 -19.95 -5.47 -13.91
N ARG A 142 -18.72 -5.48 -14.42
CA ARG A 142 -18.32 -6.36 -15.53
C ARG A 142 -18.48 -7.83 -15.16
N ALA A 143 -18.10 -8.23 -13.93
CA ALA A 143 -18.23 -9.60 -13.46
C ALA A 143 -19.71 -10.02 -13.36
N ILE A 144 -20.56 -9.17 -12.78
CA ILE A 144 -22.01 -9.39 -12.66
C ILE A 144 -22.64 -9.55 -14.05
N HIS A 145 -22.31 -8.67 -15.00
CA HIS A 145 -22.83 -8.72 -16.36
C HIS A 145 -22.40 -9.98 -17.14
N ARG A 146 -21.17 -10.47 -16.91
CA ARG A 146 -20.72 -11.75 -17.52
C ARG A 146 -21.46 -12.95 -16.95
N VAL A 147 -21.72 -12.96 -15.64
CA VAL A 147 -22.41 -14.07 -14.99
C VAL A 147 -23.89 -14.05 -15.31
N SER A 148 -24.55 -12.90 -15.34
CA SER A 148 -26.00 -12.78 -15.62
C SER A 148 -26.42 -13.33 -16.99
N LYS A 149 -25.52 -13.34 -17.98
CA LYS A 149 -25.76 -13.93 -19.31
C LYS A 149 -25.81 -15.47 -19.33
N LYS A 150 -25.46 -16.16 -18.24
CA LYS A 150 -25.44 -17.63 -18.19
C LYS A 150 -26.80 -18.20 -17.75
N PRO A 151 -27.31 -19.29 -18.37
CA PRO A 151 -28.65 -19.81 -18.08
C PRO A 151 -28.86 -20.38 -16.66
N LYS A 152 -27.79 -20.65 -15.89
CA LYS A 152 -27.84 -21.07 -14.46
C LYS A 152 -27.27 -20.01 -13.49
N ALA A 153 -27.35 -18.73 -13.86
CA ALA A 153 -26.60 -17.67 -13.21
C ALA A 153 -27.18 -17.14 -11.89
N ALA A 154 -28.49 -17.29 -11.63
CA ALA A 154 -29.17 -16.55 -10.56
C ALA A 154 -28.47 -16.63 -9.19
N ILE A 155 -28.02 -17.83 -8.78
CA ILE A 155 -27.34 -18.05 -7.50
C ILE A 155 -25.93 -17.42 -7.49
N LYS A 156 -25.17 -17.57 -8.58
CA LYS A 156 -23.80 -17.03 -8.69
C LYS A 156 -23.79 -15.51 -8.87
N THR A 157 -24.74 -14.96 -9.62
CA THR A 157 -24.96 -13.52 -9.77
C THR A 157 -25.32 -12.89 -8.43
N ARG A 158 -26.20 -13.51 -7.63
CA ARG A 158 -26.57 -13.01 -6.29
C ARG A 158 -25.38 -13.00 -5.33
N ARG A 159 -24.50 -14.00 -5.40
CA ARG A 159 -23.24 -14.04 -4.63
C ARG A 159 -22.18 -13.04 -5.12
N LEU A 160 -22.29 -12.52 -6.34
CA LEU A 160 -21.36 -11.53 -6.88
C LEU A 160 -21.92 -10.10 -6.86
N SER A 161 -23.22 -9.94 -6.63
CA SER A 161 -23.84 -8.63 -6.49
C SER A 161 -23.66 -8.03 -5.10
N TRP A 162 -23.46 -8.83 -4.05
CA TRP A 162 -23.32 -8.29 -2.69
C TRP A 162 -22.12 -7.35 -2.49
N PRO A 163 -20.91 -7.57 -3.07
CA PRO A 163 -19.80 -6.62 -2.93
C PRO A 163 -20.18 -5.26 -3.53
N ARG A 164 -20.83 -5.26 -4.71
CA ARG A 164 -21.39 -4.05 -5.34
C ARG A 164 -22.38 -3.32 -4.45
N TRP A 165 -23.08 -4.02 -3.55
CA TRP A 165 -24.07 -3.39 -2.68
C TRP A 165 -23.43 -2.90 -1.38
N LYS A 166 -22.38 -3.58 -0.89
CA LYS A 166 -21.64 -3.18 0.32
C LYS A 166 -20.62 -2.06 0.06
N MET A 167 -20.01 -1.97 -1.13
CA MET A 167 -19.03 -0.91 -1.46
C MET A 167 -19.63 0.51 -1.43
N PRO A 168 -20.86 0.76 -1.93
CA PRO A 168 -21.53 2.06 -1.80
C PRO A 168 -22.32 2.22 -0.49
N ALA A 169 -22.76 1.13 0.14
CA ALA A 169 -23.57 1.17 1.38
C ALA A 169 -22.75 1.35 2.66
N ALA A 170 -21.42 1.25 2.59
CA ALA A 170 -20.54 1.79 3.61
C ALA A 170 -20.60 3.33 3.54
N ALA A 171 -21.65 3.86 4.17
CA ALA A 171 -21.95 5.25 4.49
C ALA A 171 -21.14 6.31 3.71
N GLY A 172 -21.54 6.58 2.46
CA GLY A 172 -21.34 7.88 1.80
C GLY A 172 -19.92 8.24 1.33
N ASN A 173 -18.87 7.50 1.69
CA ASN A 173 -17.49 7.73 1.23
C ASN A 173 -16.82 6.38 0.94
N ALA A 174 -16.46 6.13 -0.32
CA ALA A 174 -15.49 5.13 -0.79
C ALA A 174 -15.21 3.93 0.14
N GLY A 175 -16.25 3.17 0.48
CA GLY A 175 -16.15 2.07 1.45
C GLY A 175 -15.15 1.01 1.01
N MET A 176 -14.08 0.85 1.79
CA MET A 176 -13.04 -0.15 1.52
C MET A 176 -13.53 -1.55 1.87
N LEU A 177 -13.40 -2.50 0.93
CA LEU A 177 -13.73 -3.90 1.20
C LEU A 177 -12.92 -4.49 2.36
N ARG A 178 -11.70 -4.00 2.62
CA ARG A 178 -10.86 -4.43 3.75
C ARG A 178 -11.43 -4.06 5.12
N ALA A 179 -12.25 -3.02 5.21
CA ALA A 179 -12.88 -2.58 6.46
C ALA A 179 -14.16 -3.38 6.78
N LEU A 180 -14.61 -4.24 5.86
CA LEU A 180 -15.77 -5.09 6.06
C LEU A 180 -15.36 -6.43 6.67
N ASP A 181 -16.13 -6.90 7.65
CA ASP A 181 -16.02 -8.26 8.20
C ASP A 181 -16.53 -9.30 7.19
N LEU A 182 -15.67 -9.66 6.24
CA LEU A 182 -15.97 -10.68 5.25
C LEU A 182 -15.65 -12.08 5.77
N THR A 183 -16.61 -12.99 5.62
CA THR A 183 -16.42 -14.42 5.90
C THR A 183 -15.39 -15.04 4.95
N LYS A 184 -14.78 -16.16 5.34
CA LYS A 184 -13.82 -16.88 4.50
C LYS A 184 -14.41 -17.28 3.13
N GLU A 185 -15.68 -17.67 3.13
CA GLU A 185 -16.41 -18.04 1.91
C GLU A 185 -16.63 -16.84 0.99
N GLU A 186 -16.99 -15.67 1.55
CA GLU A 186 -17.10 -14.42 0.79
C GLU A 186 -15.76 -14.00 0.19
N LYS A 187 -14.67 -14.07 0.95
CA LYS A 187 -13.32 -13.75 0.47
C LYS A 187 -12.89 -14.67 -0.66
N GLU A 188 -13.12 -15.97 -0.54
CA GLU A 188 -12.77 -16.93 -1.60
C GLU A 188 -13.63 -16.72 -2.86
N ALA A 189 -14.91 -16.38 -2.71
CA ALA A 189 -15.80 -16.10 -3.83
C ALA A 189 -15.36 -14.90 -4.68
N ILE A 190 -14.73 -13.89 -4.07
CA ILE A 190 -14.27 -12.67 -4.76
C ILE A 190 -12.78 -12.67 -5.08
N ARG A 191 -12.03 -13.68 -4.61
CA ARG A 191 -10.57 -13.76 -4.76
C ARG A 191 -10.10 -13.63 -6.20
N TYR A 192 -10.83 -14.23 -7.15
CA TYR A 192 -10.49 -14.18 -8.57
C TYR A 192 -10.65 -12.78 -9.21
N LEU A 193 -11.36 -11.86 -8.56
CA LEU A 193 -11.56 -10.49 -9.05
C LEU A 193 -10.38 -9.58 -8.69
N SER A 194 -9.51 -10.01 -7.77
CA SER A 194 -8.32 -9.26 -7.34
C SER A 194 -8.64 -7.79 -7.00
N PHE A 195 -9.63 -7.60 -6.12
CA PHE A 195 -10.05 -6.26 -5.68
C PHE A 195 -8.89 -5.49 -5.02
N LEU A 196 -8.76 -4.23 -5.41
CA LEU A 196 -7.74 -3.32 -4.92
C LEU A 196 -8.03 -2.89 -3.48
N THR A 197 -9.28 -2.57 -3.18
CA THR A 197 -9.77 -2.11 -1.86
C THR A 197 -9.73 -3.20 -0.78
N LEU A 198 -9.55 -4.47 -1.17
CA LEU A 198 -9.38 -5.61 -0.26
C LEU A 198 -7.91 -5.80 0.16
N LYS A 199 -6.95 -5.24 -0.59
CA LYS A 199 -5.52 -5.42 -0.29
C LYS A 199 -5.19 -4.81 1.07
N PRO A 200 -4.36 -5.49 1.89
CA PRO A 200 -3.80 -4.89 3.09
C PRO A 200 -3.13 -3.58 2.73
N THR A 201 -3.42 -2.52 3.49
CA THR A 201 -2.84 -1.19 3.28
C THR A 201 -2.16 -0.72 4.55
N MET A 202 -0.98 -0.12 4.38
CA MET A 202 -0.26 0.60 5.42
C MET A 202 -0.16 2.07 5.05
N TYR A 203 -0.58 2.97 5.94
CA TYR A 203 -0.38 4.40 5.78
C TYR A 203 1.01 4.81 6.27
N ILE A 204 1.76 5.52 5.44
CA ILE A 204 3.12 6.00 5.72
C ILE A 204 3.04 7.52 5.77
N ALA A 205 2.89 8.05 6.98
CA ALA A 205 2.81 9.47 7.22
C ALA A 205 4.22 10.08 7.11
N ASN A 206 4.48 10.76 5.98
CA ASN A 206 5.74 11.43 5.72
C ASN A 206 5.76 12.80 6.42
N VAL A 207 6.69 13.01 7.34
CA VAL A 207 6.84 14.24 8.13
C VAL A 207 8.24 14.82 7.98
N ASN A 208 8.41 16.10 8.34
CA ASN A 208 9.73 16.69 8.52
C ASN A 208 10.46 16.06 9.73
N GLU A 209 11.77 16.22 9.83
CA GLU A 209 12.58 15.69 10.94
C GLU A 209 12.11 16.18 12.32
N ASP A 210 11.53 17.38 12.40
CA ASP A 210 10.96 17.95 13.64
C ASP A 210 9.44 17.69 13.78
N GLY A 211 8.82 17.06 12.79
CA GLY A 211 7.37 16.89 12.67
C GLY A 211 6.81 15.62 13.33
N PHE A 212 7.58 14.97 14.19
CA PHE A 212 7.20 13.71 14.85
C PHE A 212 6.24 13.88 16.03
N GLU A 213 6.19 15.08 16.63
CA GLU A 213 5.40 15.40 17.81
C GLU A 213 4.50 16.61 17.52
N ASN A 214 3.29 16.64 18.11
CA ASN A 214 2.31 17.74 17.98
C ASN A 214 1.96 18.12 16.54
N ASN A 215 1.88 17.14 15.64
CA ASN A 215 1.56 17.36 14.24
C ASN A 215 0.09 17.00 13.96
N PRO A 216 -0.80 17.98 13.68
CA PRO A 216 -2.21 17.72 13.45
C PRO A 216 -2.48 16.83 12.24
N TYR A 217 -1.55 16.77 11.27
CA TYR A 217 -1.65 15.87 10.13
C TYR A 217 -1.48 14.40 10.52
N LEU A 218 -0.64 14.11 11.52
CA LEU A 218 -0.46 12.75 12.03
C LEU A 218 -1.72 12.25 12.73
N ASP A 219 -2.40 13.11 13.48
CA ASP A 219 -3.64 12.77 14.19
C ASP A 219 -4.75 12.41 13.19
N GLN A 220 -4.82 13.13 12.06
CA GLN A 220 -5.75 12.80 10.97
C GLN A 220 -5.46 11.43 10.36
N VAL A 221 -4.20 11.15 9.99
CA VAL A 221 -3.83 9.84 9.40
C VAL A 221 -4.09 8.71 10.39
N ARG A 222 -3.77 8.92 11.68
CA ARG A 222 -4.03 7.95 12.74
C ARG A 222 -5.52 7.65 12.87
N ALA A 223 -6.37 8.68 12.93
CA ALA A 223 -7.81 8.51 13.06
C ALA A 223 -8.40 7.71 11.88
N ILE A 224 -7.97 8.01 10.65
CA ILE A 224 -8.39 7.28 9.45
C ILE A 224 -7.91 5.83 9.49
N ALA A 225 -6.65 5.59 9.85
CA ALA A 225 -6.08 4.26 9.95
C ALA A 225 -6.83 3.40 11.00
N GLU A 226 -7.16 3.97 12.16
CA GLU A 226 -7.92 3.30 13.21
C GLU A 226 -9.36 2.99 12.77
N GLN A 227 -10.04 3.90 12.07
CA GLN A 227 -11.38 3.67 11.52
C GLN A 227 -11.41 2.55 10.48
N GLU A 228 -10.37 2.44 9.66
CA GLU A 228 -10.27 1.40 8.61
C GLU A 228 -9.63 0.08 9.12
N GLY A 229 -9.20 0.02 10.38
CA GLY A 229 -8.41 -1.12 10.91
C GLY A 229 -7.07 -1.33 10.18
N SER A 230 -6.54 -0.28 9.55
CA SER A 230 -5.29 -0.31 8.77
C SER A 230 -4.09 0.04 9.66
N VAL A 231 -2.91 -0.50 9.32
CA VAL A 231 -1.67 -0.16 10.02
C VAL A 231 -1.18 1.19 9.51
N TRP A 232 -0.57 1.99 10.38
CA TRP A 232 0.11 3.21 9.96
C TRP A 232 1.47 3.31 10.63
N CYS A 233 2.40 4.01 9.97
CA CYS A 233 3.69 4.36 10.52
C CYS A 233 4.06 5.80 10.15
N ARG A 234 4.86 6.43 11.00
CA ARG A 234 5.45 7.75 10.74
C ARG A 234 6.85 7.59 10.16
N CYS A 235 7.19 8.39 9.16
CA CYS A 235 8.48 8.37 8.51
C CYS A 235 8.95 9.82 8.28
N ALA A 236 10.20 10.13 8.65
CA ALA A 236 10.92 11.26 8.09
C ALA A 236 12.08 10.70 7.23
N PRO A 237 11.95 10.69 5.89
CA PRO A 237 13.07 10.40 5.02
C PRO A 237 14.16 11.45 5.32
N PRO A 238 15.39 11.03 5.65
CA PRO A 238 16.42 11.99 5.99
C PRO A 238 16.73 12.86 4.75
N LEU A 239 16.61 14.19 4.91
CA LEU A 239 17.04 15.16 3.88
C LEU A 239 18.57 15.15 3.75
N LYS A 240 19.28 14.65 4.77
CA LYS A 240 20.75 14.56 4.82
C LYS A 240 21.25 13.13 5.02
N ARG A 241 22.31 12.84 4.28
CA ARG A 241 22.97 11.55 3.98
C ARG A 241 23.51 10.75 5.19
N THR A 242 23.11 10.99 6.44
CA THR A 242 23.94 10.63 7.62
C THR A 242 23.28 9.87 8.79
N SER A 243 22.05 9.36 8.73
CA SER A 243 21.66 8.29 9.69
C SER A 243 20.47 7.42 9.23
N PRO A 244 20.68 6.12 8.92
CA PRO A 244 19.61 5.17 8.62
C PRO A 244 18.92 4.56 9.86
N SER A 245 19.36 4.88 11.07
CA SER A 245 19.27 3.93 12.19
C SER A 245 17.94 3.88 12.95
N TRP A 246 17.17 4.97 13.02
CA TRP A 246 15.94 5.03 13.83
C TRP A 246 14.64 4.99 13.00
N THR A 247 14.56 5.77 11.94
CA THR A 247 13.33 5.90 11.13
C THR A 247 13.00 4.64 10.34
N MET A 248 14.02 3.97 9.77
CA MET A 248 13.80 2.75 9.02
C MET A 248 13.50 1.55 9.91
N LYS A 249 14.01 1.47 11.14
CA LYS A 249 13.72 0.34 12.04
C LYS A 249 12.26 0.33 12.53
N SER A 250 11.68 1.50 12.83
CA SER A 250 10.27 1.60 13.23
C SER A 250 9.32 1.31 12.07
N VAL A 251 9.65 1.83 10.89
CA VAL A 251 8.92 1.55 9.65
C VAL A 251 9.03 0.06 9.33
N THR A 252 10.23 -0.50 9.20
CA THR A 252 10.45 -1.93 8.84
C THR A 252 9.92 -2.91 9.88
N SER A 253 9.97 -2.62 11.18
CA SER A 253 9.33 -3.47 12.20
C SER A 253 7.80 -3.44 12.09
N SER A 254 7.21 -2.28 11.79
CA SER A 254 5.78 -2.18 11.47
C SER A 254 5.45 -2.96 10.20
N TRP A 255 6.31 -2.91 9.18
CA TRP A 255 6.20 -3.72 7.96
C TRP A 255 6.32 -5.22 8.24
N LEU A 256 7.20 -5.67 9.15
CA LEU A 256 7.31 -7.08 9.54
C LEU A 256 6.03 -7.58 10.21
N SER A 257 5.55 -6.81 11.18
CA SER A 257 4.30 -7.13 11.88
C SER A 257 3.13 -7.19 10.89
N TRP A 258 3.05 -6.22 9.99
CA TRP A 258 1.98 -6.14 9.00
C TRP A 258 2.08 -7.17 7.89
N ALA A 259 3.26 -7.42 7.31
CA ALA A 259 3.48 -8.44 6.30
C ALA A 259 3.23 -9.85 6.86
N SER A 260 3.53 -10.09 8.14
CA SER A 260 3.20 -11.37 8.80
C SER A 260 1.70 -11.58 8.95
N LYS A 261 0.94 -10.52 9.28
CA LYS A 261 -0.54 -10.55 9.37
C LYS A 261 -1.21 -10.60 8.00
N SER A 262 -0.59 -10.00 6.99
CA SER A 262 -1.12 -9.89 5.62
C SER A 262 -0.96 -11.17 4.79
N ARG A 263 -0.11 -12.09 5.23
CA ARG A 263 0.08 -13.41 4.59
C ARG A 263 -0.82 -14.52 5.15
N ALA A 264 -1.53 -14.27 6.25
CA ALA A 264 -2.43 -15.21 6.92
C ALA A 264 -3.88 -15.07 6.43
#